data_AF-A0A958AVI3-F1
#
_entry.id   AF-A0A958AVI3-F1
#
_cell.length_a   1.000
_cell.length_b   1.000
_cell.length_c   1.000
_cell.angle_alpha   90.00
_cell.angle_beta   90.00
_cell.angle_gamma   90.00
#
_symmetry.space_group_name_H-M   'P 1'
#
loop_
_entity.id
_entity.type
_entity.pdbx_description
1 polymer ?
#
loop_
_entity_poly.entity_id
_entity_poly.type
_entity_poly.pdbx_seq_one_letter_code
_entity_poly.pdbx_strand_id
1 'polypeptide(L)'
;WLDRHADRVDQTFFPTYNINLYLGPAAIDSQMVEQTAPFAHGITLRGFQILDKSGRSKLIPPDDSEPQYLLTIKPEDDFTLSLYWQTNTAIEAPYTVFTHLVAADGFNRTSQDNQPVWGTYPTTAWSPDEKITDKYTLTVPPGTPPGDHHLRVGWYHSDTLERVAVLNESGQPGEVFNTLPVIIRVEQESNLAKDE
;
A
#
# COMPACT_ATOMS: atom_id res chain seq x y z
N TRP A 1 -3.12 -11.51 16.30
CA TRP A 1 -2.49 -10.29 16.83
C TRP A 1 -1.36 -9.85 15.93
N LEU A 2 -0.28 -10.63 15.78
CA LEU A 2 0.91 -10.23 14.98
C LEU A 2 0.57 -9.81 13.55
N ASP A 3 -0.20 -10.61 12.80
CA ASP A 3 -0.56 -10.28 11.41
C ASP A 3 -1.36 -8.95 11.25
N ARG A 4 -1.91 -8.40 12.33
CA ARG A 4 -2.70 -7.16 12.31
C ARG A 4 -1.92 -5.94 12.77
N HIS A 5 -0.88 -6.11 13.58
CA HIS A 5 -0.21 -5.00 14.28
C HIS A 5 1.31 -4.98 14.06
N ALA A 6 1.83 -5.98 13.38
CA ALA A 6 3.25 -6.14 13.12
C ALA A 6 3.45 -6.47 11.65
N ASP A 7 4.64 -6.15 11.14
CA ASP A 7 4.97 -6.31 9.75
C ASP A 7 5.67 -7.66 9.57
N ARG A 8 5.00 -8.63 8.92
CA ARG A 8 5.60 -9.93 8.61
C ARG A 8 6.65 -9.78 7.51
N VAL A 9 7.92 -9.76 7.88
CA VAL A 9 9.05 -9.50 6.96
C VAL A 9 9.64 -10.76 6.33
N ASP A 10 9.43 -11.93 6.95
CA ASP A 10 9.87 -13.20 6.38
C ASP A 10 8.94 -14.34 6.84
N GLN A 11 8.85 -15.37 6.01
CA GLN A 11 8.13 -16.59 6.30
C GLN A 11 8.84 -17.79 5.70
N THR A 12 9.26 -18.71 6.56
CA THR A 12 9.84 -19.98 6.14
C THR A 12 8.84 -21.11 6.40
N PHE A 13 8.55 -21.87 5.36
CA PHE A 13 7.69 -23.04 5.43
C PHE A 13 8.50 -24.30 5.68
N PHE A 14 8.01 -25.11 6.60
CA PHE A 14 8.45 -26.48 6.84
C PHE A 14 7.26 -27.42 6.61
N PRO A 15 7.47 -28.73 6.40
CA PRO A 15 6.37 -29.67 6.08
C PRO A 15 5.21 -29.68 7.09
N THR A 16 5.46 -29.32 8.35
CA THR A 16 4.46 -29.39 9.43
C THR A 16 4.25 -28.09 10.20
N TYR A 17 5.04 -27.04 9.92
CA TYR A 17 4.92 -25.75 10.58
C TYR A 17 5.53 -24.64 9.72
N ASN A 18 5.25 -23.39 10.09
CA ASN A 18 5.88 -22.22 9.50
C ASN A 18 6.53 -21.38 10.60
N ILE A 19 7.63 -20.72 10.24
CA ILE A 19 8.26 -19.67 11.06
C ILE A 19 7.97 -18.34 10.37
N ASN A 20 7.37 -17.41 11.11
CA ASN A 20 7.10 -16.06 10.63
C ASN A 20 7.96 -15.08 11.43
N LEU A 21 8.72 -14.23 10.74
CA LEU A 21 9.46 -13.13 11.35
C LEU A 21 8.65 -11.85 11.23
N TYR A 22 8.51 -11.12 12.34
CA TYR A 22 7.77 -9.86 12.39
C TYR A 22 8.64 -8.71 12.89
N LEU A 23 8.50 -7.55 12.27
CA LEU A 23 8.89 -6.27 12.86
C LEU A 23 7.76 -5.77 13.75
N GLY A 24 8.08 -5.49 15.01
CA GLY A 24 7.11 -4.97 15.97
C GLY A 24 6.69 -3.52 15.69
N PRO A 25 5.63 -3.03 16.34
CA PRO A 25 5.07 -1.68 16.11
C PRO A 25 6.08 -0.53 16.18
N ALA A 26 7.03 -0.57 17.12
CA ALA A 26 8.04 0.49 17.26
C ALA A 26 9.01 0.56 16.06
N ALA A 27 9.34 -0.60 15.47
CA ALA A 27 10.18 -0.65 14.28
C ALA A 27 9.42 -0.13 13.06
N ILE A 28 8.13 -0.48 12.93
CA ILE A 28 7.25 0.09 11.90
C ILE A 28 7.22 1.61 11.99
N ASP A 29 6.89 2.15 13.18
CA ASP A 29 6.77 3.60 13.38
C ASP A 29 8.09 4.34 13.03
N SER A 30 9.25 3.70 13.23
CA SER A 30 10.56 4.29 12.94
C SER A 30 11.02 4.16 11.48
N GLN A 31 10.41 3.25 10.70
CA GLN A 31 10.86 2.91 9.36
C GLN A 31 9.82 3.25 8.27
N MET A 32 8.58 3.55 8.64
CA MET A 32 7.56 3.90 7.67
C MET A 32 7.81 5.28 7.09
N VAL A 33 7.41 5.47 5.83
CA VAL A 33 7.24 6.80 5.28
C VAL A 33 5.94 7.36 5.85
N GLU A 34 6.06 8.42 6.65
CA GLU A 34 4.88 9.09 7.20
C GLU A 34 4.04 9.70 6.09
N GLN A 35 2.74 9.43 6.14
CA GLN A 35 1.75 9.97 5.23
C GLN A 35 0.43 10.01 5.97
N THR A 36 0.15 11.14 6.64
CA THR A 36 -1.08 11.30 7.41
C THR A 36 -2.21 11.75 6.49
N ALA A 37 -3.16 10.86 6.22
CA ALA A 37 -4.35 11.16 5.42
C ALA A 37 -5.61 10.67 6.15
N PRO A 38 -6.39 11.58 6.77
CA PRO A 38 -7.67 11.22 7.36
C PRO A 38 -8.69 10.94 6.25
N PHE A 39 -9.44 9.86 6.40
CA PHE A 39 -10.62 9.52 5.62
C PHE A 39 -11.86 9.73 6.48
N ALA A 40 -13.02 9.91 5.83
CA ALA A 40 -14.29 9.87 6.54
C ALA A 40 -14.46 8.54 7.31
N HIS A 41 -15.40 8.52 8.26
CA HIS A 41 -15.64 7.38 9.16
C HIS A 41 -14.49 7.05 10.13
N GLY A 42 -13.59 8.02 10.37
CA GLY A 42 -12.58 7.92 11.42
C GLY A 42 -11.45 6.94 11.11
N ILE A 43 -11.18 6.69 9.82
CA ILE A 43 -10.04 5.90 9.36
C ILE A 43 -8.93 6.87 8.93
N THR A 44 -7.69 6.63 9.32
CA THR A 44 -6.55 7.46 8.98
C THR A 44 -5.43 6.60 8.42
N LEU A 45 -4.91 6.94 7.24
CA LEU A 45 -3.59 6.47 6.81
C LEU A 45 -2.55 7.19 7.66
N ARG A 46 -1.66 6.45 8.31
CA ARG A 46 -0.53 7.01 9.07
C ARG A 46 0.75 7.06 8.25
N GLY A 47 0.91 6.10 7.35
CA GLY A 47 2.12 5.93 6.58
C GLY A 47 2.09 4.64 5.78
N PHE A 48 3.20 4.40 5.09
CA PHE A 48 3.35 3.22 4.26
C PHE A 48 4.81 2.78 4.19
N GLN A 49 5.02 1.58 3.64
CA GLN A 49 6.32 1.11 3.19
C GLN A 49 6.17 0.38 1.86
N ILE A 50 7.22 0.43 1.05
CA ILE A 50 7.33 -0.39 -0.13
C ILE A 50 8.58 -1.26 -0.02
N LEU A 51 8.38 -2.56 -0.17
CA LEU A 51 9.42 -3.57 -0.08
C LEU A 51 9.49 -4.32 -1.41
N ASP A 52 10.70 -4.61 -1.88
CA ASP A 52 10.89 -5.53 -2.99
C ASP A 52 10.61 -6.99 -2.55
N LYS A 53 10.65 -7.93 -3.50
CA LYS A 53 10.49 -9.37 -3.24
C LYS A 53 11.45 -9.97 -2.20
N SER A 54 12.54 -9.27 -1.87
CA SER A 54 13.49 -9.66 -0.83
C SER A 54 13.19 -9.04 0.54
N GLY A 55 12.05 -8.35 0.67
CA GLY A 55 11.63 -7.70 1.91
C GLY A 55 12.42 -6.44 2.24
N ARG A 56 13.17 -5.88 1.27
CA ARG A 56 13.99 -4.68 1.49
C ARG A 56 13.33 -3.46 0.87
N SER A 57 13.33 -2.35 1.60
CA SER A 57 12.98 -1.06 1.01
C SER A 57 14.03 -0.70 -0.04
N LYS A 58 13.55 -0.39 -1.24
CA LYS A 58 14.33 0.22 -2.33
C LYS A 58 13.91 1.65 -2.61
N LEU A 59 13.11 2.24 -1.71
CA LEU A 59 12.70 3.63 -1.84
C LEU A 59 13.94 4.52 -1.73
N ILE A 60 14.20 5.25 -2.80
CA ILE A 60 15.17 6.33 -2.80
C ILE A 60 14.46 7.54 -2.16
N PRO A 61 14.98 8.08 -1.04
CA PRO A 61 14.40 9.27 -0.42
C PRO A 61 14.43 10.48 -1.35
N PRO A 62 13.48 11.42 -1.20
CA PRO A 62 13.52 12.67 -1.95
C PRO A 62 14.79 13.47 -1.64
N ASP A 63 15.24 14.24 -2.62
CA ASP A 63 16.32 15.23 -2.49
C ASP A 63 15.84 16.61 -2.97
N ASP A 64 16.73 17.61 -2.95
CA ASP A 64 16.39 18.99 -3.34
C ASP A 64 15.89 19.10 -4.81
N SER A 65 16.18 18.11 -5.66
CA SER A 65 15.80 18.07 -7.07
C SER A 65 14.57 17.21 -7.38
N GLU A 66 14.31 16.18 -6.56
CA GLU A 66 13.19 15.25 -6.71
C GLU A 66 12.40 15.13 -5.39
N PRO A 67 11.23 15.80 -5.25
CA PRO A 67 10.53 15.92 -3.98
C PRO A 67 9.73 14.67 -3.57
N GLN A 68 9.86 13.57 -4.29
CA GLN A 68 9.13 12.33 -4.06
C GLN A 68 10.07 11.15 -3.89
N TYR A 69 9.61 10.13 -3.14
CA TYR A 69 10.32 8.86 -3.11
C TYR A 69 10.29 8.22 -4.51
N LEU A 70 11.32 7.44 -4.84
CA LEU A 70 11.40 6.71 -6.11
C LEU A 70 11.59 5.21 -5.88
N LEU A 71 10.81 4.40 -6.59
CA LEU A 71 11.08 2.98 -6.81
C LEU A 71 11.24 2.73 -8.31
N THR A 72 12.34 2.12 -8.70
CA THR A 72 12.55 1.63 -10.07
C THR A 72 12.27 0.13 -10.15
N ILE A 73 11.45 -0.28 -11.11
CA ILE A 73 10.97 -1.65 -11.27
C ILE A 73 10.83 -2.03 -12.75
N LYS A 74 10.87 -3.33 -13.08
CA LYS A 74 10.62 -3.81 -14.44
C LYS A 74 9.19 -4.31 -14.60
N PRO A 75 8.66 -4.42 -15.83
CA PRO A 75 7.48 -5.23 -16.07
C PRO A 75 7.65 -6.64 -15.49
N GLU A 76 6.55 -7.23 -15.04
CA GLU A 76 6.47 -8.57 -14.41
C GLU A 76 7.10 -8.70 -13.02
N ASP A 77 7.88 -7.72 -12.56
CA ASP A 77 8.29 -7.66 -11.15
C ASP A 77 7.09 -7.33 -10.24
N ASP A 78 7.19 -7.77 -8.99
CA ASP A 78 6.27 -7.42 -7.93
C ASP A 78 6.94 -6.60 -6.83
N PHE A 79 6.10 -5.90 -6.07
CA PHE A 79 6.50 -5.27 -4.82
C PHE A 79 5.39 -5.38 -3.78
N THR A 80 5.79 -5.36 -2.51
CA THR A 80 4.85 -5.32 -1.39
C THR A 80 4.65 -3.88 -0.95
N LEU A 81 3.39 -3.44 -0.92
CA LEU A 81 2.95 -2.20 -0.31
C LEU A 81 2.35 -2.53 1.07
N SER A 82 3.01 -2.10 2.14
CA SER A 82 2.47 -2.10 3.49
C SER A 82 1.81 -0.76 3.76
N LEU A 83 0.53 -0.75 4.12
CA LEU A 83 -0.24 0.40 4.56
C LEU A 83 -0.47 0.32 6.07
N TYR A 84 -0.27 1.45 6.75
CA TYR A 84 -0.44 1.54 8.19
C TYR A 84 -1.65 2.41 8.51
N TRP A 85 -2.72 1.77 8.94
CA TRP A 85 -3.98 2.42 9.26
C TRP A 85 -4.11 2.64 10.77
N GLN A 86 -4.92 3.62 11.13
CA GLN A 86 -5.44 3.78 12.48
C GLN A 86 -6.91 4.18 12.40
N THR A 87 -7.71 3.73 13.36
CA THR A 87 -9.03 4.31 13.59
C THR A 87 -9.10 5.01 14.93
N ASN A 88 -9.93 6.05 15.05
CA ASN A 88 -10.23 6.72 16.32
C ASN A 88 -11.63 6.38 16.86
N THR A 89 -12.39 5.56 16.14
CA THR A 89 -13.77 5.20 16.47
C THR A 89 -14.03 3.74 16.13
N ALA A 90 -15.13 3.17 16.64
CA ALA A 90 -15.62 1.90 16.11
C ALA A 90 -16.14 2.13 14.68
N ILE A 91 -15.81 1.23 13.76
CA ILE A 91 -16.27 1.28 12.38
C ILE A 91 -17.45 0.33 12.23
N GLU A 92 -18.63 0.83 11.88
CA GLU A 92 -19.86 0.03 11.83
C GLU A 92 -20.15 -0.58 10.46
N ALA A 93 -19.36 -0.23 9.44
CA ALA A 93 -19.56 -0.66 8.06
C ALA A 93 -18.36 -1.45 7.52
N PRO A 94 -18.59 -2.41 6.60
CA PRO A 94 -17.52 -3.17 5.96
C PRO A 94 -16.89 -2.33 4.84
N TYR A 95 -15.64 -1.91 5.01
CA TYR A 95 -14.89 -1.23 3.97
C TYR A 95 -13.81 -2.12 3.37
N THR A 96 -13.63 -1.98 2.06
CA THR A 96 -12.56 -2.59 1.29
C THR A 96 -11.55 -1.51 0.94
N VAL A 97 -10.28 -1.82 1.13
CA VAL A 97 -9.18 -0.99 0.63
C VAL A 97 -9.00 -1.31 -0.84
N PHE A 98 -8.73 -0.29 -1.63
CA PHE A 98 -8.19 -0.46 -2.97
C PHE A 98 -6.79 0.14 -3.04
N THR A 99 -5.95 -0.49 -3.85
CA THR A 99 -4.61 -0.01 -4.19
C THR A 99 -4.46 -0.04 -5.70
N HIS A 100 -4.14 1.09 -6.31
CA HIS A 100 -4.04 1.23 -7.77
C HIS A 100 -2.68 1.77 -8.17
N LEU A 101 -2.04 1.12 -9.14
CA LEU A 101 -0.89 1.66 -9.87
C LEU A 101 -1.39 2.36 -11.13
N VAL A 102 -1.29 3.68 -11.18
CA VAL A 102 -1.86 4.51 -12.25
C VAL A 102 -0.76 5.17 -13.06
N ALA A 103 -0.82 5.04 -14.38
CA ALA A 103 0.12 5.71 -15.27
C ALA A 103 -0.22 7.20 -15.46
N ALA A 104 0.71 7.96 -16.06
CA ALA A 104 0.51 9.38 -16.37
C ALA A 104 -0.69 9.66 -17.30
N ASP A 105 -1.10 8.68 -18.12
CA ASP A 105 -2.30 8.75 -18.96
C ASP A 105 -3.62 8.52 -18.18
N GLY A 106 -3.53 8.29 -16.87
CA GLY A 106 -4.66 8.06 -15.97
C GLY A 106 -5.19 6.63 -15.97
N PHE A 107 -4.63 5.72 -16.78
CA PHE A 107 -5.06 4.33 -16.80
C PHE A 107 -4.48 3.55 -15.62
N ASN A 108 -5.36 2.78 -14.99
CA ASN A 108 -4.98 1.80 -13.98
C ASN A 108 -4.24 0.63 -14.65
N ARG A 109 -3.01 0.36 -14.22
CA ARG A 109 -2.19 -0.76 -14.70
C ARG A 109 -2.42 -2.01 -13.90
N THR A 110 -2.41 -1.89 -12.57
CA THR A 110 -2.68 -2.99 -11.66
C THR A 110 -3.40 -2.50 -10.43
N SER A 111 -4.27 -3.35 -9.90
CA SER A 111 -5.01 -3.06 -8.69
C SER A 111 -5.15 -4.28 -7.81
N GLN A 112 -5.19 -4.03 -6.51
CA GLN A 112 -5.58 -5.03 -5.54
C GLN A 112 -6.58 -4.41 -4.56
N ASP A 113 -7.71 -5.11 -4.42
CA ASP A 113 -8.83 -4.74 -3.57
C ASP A 113 -9.11 -5.87 -2.59
N ASN A 114 -9.03 -5.59 -1.30
CA ASN A 114 -9.40 -6.55 -0.26
C ASN A 114 -9.81 -5.85 1.03
N GLN A 115 -10.60 -6.56 1.84
CA GLN A 115 -10.69 -6.19 3.24
C GLN A 115 -9.29 -6.24 3.88
N PRO A 116 -9.04 -5.45 4.94
CA PRO A 116 -7.72 -5.37 5.54
C PRO A 116 -7.17 -6.73 6.00
N VAL A 117 -5.84 -6.81 6.07
CA VAL A 117 -5.10 -7.97 6.57
C VAL A 117 -5.40 -9.21 5.72
N TRP A 118 -5.12 -9.11 4.42
CA TRP A 118 -5.36 -10.18 3.43
C TRP A 118 -6.80 -10.70 3.40
N GLY A 119 -7.78 -9.82 3.65
CA GLY A 119 -9.20 -10.18 3.68
C GLY A 119 -9.64 -10.89 4.97
N THR A 120 -8.79 -10.95 5.99
CA THR A 120 -9.07 -11.72 7.23
C THR A 120 -9.49 -10.87 8.40
N TYR A 121 -9.44 -9.54 8.28
CA TYR A 121 -9.79 -8.62 9.36
C TYR A 121 -10.70 -7.49 8.89
N PRO A 122 -12.03 -7.71 8.87
CA PRO A 122 -12.99 -6.71 8.43
C PRO A 122 -12.93 -5.47 9.32
N THR A 123 -13.22 -4.30 8.74
CA THR A 123 -13.23 -3.02 9.47
C THR A 123 -14.21 -3.01 10.64
N THR A 124 -15.30 -3.78 10.57
CA THR A 124 -16.27 -3.92 11.67
C THR A 124 -15.73 -4.60 12.92
N ALA A 125 -14.55 -5.24 12.83
CA ALA A 125 -13.86 -5.83 13.97
C ALA A 125 -12.86 -4.88 14.63
N TRP A 126 -12.63 -3.69 14.04
CA TRP A 126 -11.64 -2.75 14.56
C TRP A 126 -12.17 -2.06 15.83
N SER A 127 -11.28 -1.94 16.80
CA SER A 127 -11.51 -1.20 18.05
C SER A 127 -11.07 0.26 17.88
N PRO A 128 -11.66 1.20 18.64
CA PRO A 128 -11.13 2.56 18.73
C PRO A 128 -9.63 2.56 19.07
N ASP A 129 -8.90 3.48 18.46
CA ASP A 129 -7.44 3.66 18.58
C ASP A 129 -6.59 2.48 18.06
N GLU A 130 -7.21 1.48 17.41
CA GLU A 130 -6.49 0.33 16.86
C GLU A 130 -5.63 0.74 15.66
N LYS A 131 -4.36 0.31 15.69
CA LYS A 131 -3.40 0.46 14.60
C LYS A 131 -3.32 -0.83 13.80
N ILE A 132 -3.46 -0.75 12.48
CA ILE A 132 -3.50 -1.91 11.60
C ILE A 132 -2.37 -1.86 10.59
N THR A 133 -1.64 -2.96 10.46
CA THR A 133 -0.68 -3.23 9.38
C THR A 133 -1.40 -4.04 8.31
N ASP A 134 -1.42 -3.52 7.09
CA ASP A 134 -2.17 -4.09 5.98
C ASP A 134 -1.31 -4.18 4.72
N LYS A 135 -1.35 -5.29 4.00
CA LYS A 135 -0.34 -5.63 2.99
C LYS A 135 -0.94 -6.02 1.66
N TYR A 136 -0.34 -5.48 0.60
CA TYR A 136 -0.73 -5.66 -0.79
C TYR A 136 0.50 -6.06 -1.60
N THR A 137 0.35 -7.03 -2.49
CA THR A 137 1.40 -7.44 -3.41
C THR A 137 0.96 -7.03 -4.80
N LEU A 138 1.60 -5.99 -5.33
CA LEU A 138 1.28 -5.43 -6.63
C LEU A 138 2.28 -5.96 -7.65
N THR A 139 1.78 -6.72 -8.62
CA THR A 139 2.54 -7.17 -9.79
C THR A 139 2.38 -6.17 -10.92
N VAL A 140 3.49 -5.70 -11.48
CA VAL A 140 3.50 -4.84 -12.67
C VAL A 140 3.19 -5.71 -13.89
N PRO A 141 2.08 -5.48 -14.62
CA PRO A 141 1.73 -6.35 -15.74
C PRO A 141 2.79 -6.34 -16.86
N PRO A 142 2.93 -7.45 -17.61
CA PRO A 142 3.75 -7.45 -18.83
C PRO A 142 3.23 -6.40 -19.81
N GLY A 143 4.15 -5.73 -20.50
CA GLY A 143 3.80 -4.66 -21.45
C GLY A 143 3.32 -3.35 -20.81
N THR A 144 3.46 -3.19 -19.48
CA THR A 144 3.26 -1.89 -18.83
C THR A 144 4.19 -0.86 -19.50
N PRO A 145 3.68 0.27 -19.99
CA PRO A 145 4.53 1.28 -20.62
C PRO A 145 5.62 1.76 -19.67
N PRO A 146 6.85 1.99 -20.16
CA PRO A 146 7.90 2.56 -19.34
C PRO A 146 7.55 3.98 -18.90
N GLY A 147 8.08 4.40 -17.76
CA GLY A 147 7.92 5.74 -17.21
C GLY A 147 7.25 5.76 -15.84
N ASP A 148 6.78 6.95 -15.46
CA ASP A 148 6.35 7.24 -14.10
C ASP A 148 4.89 6.86 -13.87
N HIS A 149 4.67 6.17 -12.76
CA HIS A 149 3.37 5.74 -12.27
C HIS A 149 3.20 6.19 -10.82
N HIS A 150 1.95 6.39 -10.43
CA HIS A 150 1.56 6.80 -9.09
C HIS A 150 0.78 5.71 -8.38
N LEU A 151 0.99 5.58 -7.08
CA LEU A 151 0.18 4.73 -6.23
C LEU A 151 -0.96 5.52 -5.61
N ARG A 152 -2.20 5.08 -5.87
CA ARG A 152 -3.40 5.60 -5.24
C ARG A 152 -4.00 4.57 -4.32
N VAL A 153 -4.34 4.99 -3.11
CA VAL A 153 -4.97 4.12 -2.11
C VAL A 153 -6.22 4.79 -1.56
N GLY A 154 -7.20 3.98 -1.17
CA GLY A 154 -8.39 4.51 -0.53
C GLY A 154 -9.33 3.39 -0.12
N TRP A 155 -10.55 3.80 0.25
CA TRP A 155 -11.57 2.89 0.74
C TRP A 155 -12.84 2.99 -0.06
N TYR A 156 -13.60 1.91 -0.09
CA TYR A 156 -15.00 1.93 -0.49
C TYR A 156 -15.84 1.01 0.39
N HIS A 157 -17.11 1.35 0.54
CA HIS A 157 -18.07 0.51 1.23
C HIS A 157 -18.28 -0.79 0.43
N SER A 158 -18.08 -1.95 1.04
CA SER A 158 -18.05 -3.24 0.35
C SER A 158 -19.35 -3.54 -0.40
N ASP A 159 -20.50 -3.21 0.21
CA ASP A 159 -21.81 -3.52 -0.38
C ASP A 159 -22.29 -2.49 -1.41
N THR A 160 -22.03 -1.19 -1.20
CA THR A 160 -22.55 -0.11 -2.07
C THR A 160 -21.55 0.37 -3.11
N LEU A 161 -20.28 -0.01 -2.96
CA LEU A 161 -19.14 0.45 -3.76
C LEU A 161 -18.89 1.96 -3.69
N GLU A 162 -19.52 2.66 -2.74
CA GLU A 162 -19.33 4.08 -2.51
C GLU A 162 -17.92 4.34 -1.97
N ARG A 163 -17.18 5.26 -2.62
CA ARG A 163 -15.81 5.61 -2.23
C ARG A 163 -15.81 6.52 -1.00
N VAL A 164 -14.86 6.31 -0.10
CA VAL A 164 -14.70 7.13 1.10
C VAL A 164 -13.83 8.35 0.80
N ALA A 165 -14.32 9.54 1.16
CA ALA A 165 -13.57 10.77 0.97
C ALA A 165 -12.37 10.89 1.92
N VAL A 166 -11.25 11.37 1.40
CA VAL A 166 -10.15 11.97 2.16
C VAL A 166 -10.62 13.32 2.69
N LEU A 167 -10.33 13.60 3.96
CA LEU A 167 -10.67 14.85 4.61
C LEU A 167 -9.50 15.83 4.47
N ASN A 168 -9.81 17.08 4.15
CA ASN A 168 -8.82 18.15 4.16
C ASN A 168 -8.50 18.63 5.58
N GLU A 169 -7.61 19.61 5.72
CA GLU A 169 -7.21 20.19 7.02
C GLU A 169 -8.38 20.78 7.82
N SER A 170 -9.45 21.19 7.15
CA SER A 170 -10.69 21.70 7.78
C SER A 170 -11.69 20.59 8.12
N GLY A 171 -11.36 19.32 7.88
CA GLY A 171 -12.24 18.17 8.09
C GLY A 171 -13.32 17.99 7.03
N GLN A 172 -13.24 18.70 5.90
CA GLN A 172 -14.22 18.61 4.82
C GLN A 172 -13.84 17.52 3.81
N PRO A 173 -14.82 16.78 3.23
CA PRO A 173 -14.58 15.81 2.17
C PRO A 173 -13.91 16.44 0.93
N GLY A 174 -12.87 15.79 0.42
CA GLY A 174 -12.15 16.15 -0.80
C GLY A 174 -12.11 15.02 -1.82
N GLU A 175 -10.91 14.63 -2.27
CA GLU A 175 -10.71 13.47 -3.13
C GLU A 175 -11.16 12.18 -2.44
N VAL A 176 -11.31 11.09 -3.20
CA VAL A 176 -11.74 9.78 -2.68
C VAL A 176 -10.61 8.74 -2.68
N PHE A 177 -9.38 9.21 -2.78
CA PHE A 177 -8.14 8.44 -2.66
C PHE A 177 -7.03 9.36 -2.16
N ASN A 178 -6.00 8.76 -1.56
CA ASN A 178 -4.73 9.42 -1.30
C ASN A 178 -3.70 8.94 -2.33
N THR A 179 -3.00 9.88 -2.98
CA THR A 179 -1.83 9.55 -3.81
C THR A 179 -0.60 9.50 -2.89
N LEU A 180 0.06 8.35 -2.83
CA LEU A 180 1.27 8.19 -2.01
C LEU A 180 2.41 9.04 -2.60
N PRO A 181 3.29 9.63 -1.77
CA PRO A 181 4.40 10.49 -2.20
C PRO A 181 5.57 9.66 -2.79
N VAL A 182 5.26 8.74 -3.70
CA VAL A 182 6.22 7.85 -4.35
C VAL A 182 5.90 7.71 -5.83
N ILE A 183 6.95 7.81 -6.64
CA ILE A 183 6.94 7.48 -8.06
C ILE A 183 7.40 6.04 -8.24
N ILE A 184 6.60 5.26 -8.95
CA ILE A 184 6.98 3.92 -9.43
C ILE A 184 7.41 4.08 -10.88
N ARG A 185 8.72 4.04 -11.12
CA ARG A 185 9.31 4.17 -12.45
C ARG A 185 9.48 2.78 -13.06
N VAL A 186 8.67 2.49 -14.07
CA VAL A 186 8.77 1.25 -14.84
C VAL A 186 9.86 1.42 -15.89
N GLU A 187 10.88 0.58 -15.85
CA GLU A 187 11.96 0.58 -16.83
C GLU A 187 11.50 0.09 -18.20
N GLN A 188 12.21 0.48 -19.27
CA GLN A 188 12.08 -0.21 -20.54
C GLN A 188 12.62 -1.63 -20.40
N GLU A 189 11.91 -2.62 -20.95
CA GLU A 189 12.52 -3.92 -21.22
C GLU A 189 13.75 -3.71 -22.10
N SER A 190 14.92 -4.05 -21.57
CA SER A 190 16.15 -4.03 -22.34
C SER A 190 16.01 -5.04 -23.47
N ASN A 191 15.92 -4.55 -24.72
CA ASN A 191 16.12 -5.38 -25.92
C ASN A 191 17.59 -5.81 -25.99
N LEU A 192 18.00 -6.76 -25.16
CA LEU A 192 19.28 -7.45 -25.30
C LEU A 192 19.03 -8.85 -25.86
N ALA A 193 19.25 -8.92 -27.18
CA ALA A 193 19.60 -10.09 -28.01
C ALA A 193 18.62 -11.28 -28.04
N LYS A 194 17.74 -11.27 -29.05
CA LYS A 194 17.54 -12.46 -29.88
C LYS A 194 18.53 -12.36 -31.06
N ASP A 195 19.79 -12.62 -30.78
CA ASP A 195 20.74 -13.08 -31.80
C ASP A 195 21.14 -14.49 -31.38
N GLU A 196 20.43 -15.48 -31.93
CA GLU A 196 20.91 -16.84 -32.24
C GLU A 196 19.97 -17.51 -33.24
#